data_AF-A0AAD7PK54-F1
#
_entry.id   AF-A0AAD7PK54-F1
#
_cell.length_a   1.000
_cell.length_b   1.000
_cell.length_c   1.000
_cell.angle_alpha   90.00
_cell.angle_beta   90.00
_cell.angle_gamma   90.00
#
_symmetry.space_group_name_H-M   'P 1'
#
loop_
_entity.id
_entity.type
_entity.pdbx_description
1 polymer ?
#
loop_
_entity_poly.entity_id
_entity_poly.type
_entity_poly.pdbx_seq_one_letter_code
_entity_poly.pdbx_strand_id
1 'polypeptide(L)'
;MSTKVPLFSEKNSLSKSLQDLSINGDEPRPQYIVKESKFGSKDTSALSIPIPIIDVSLLSYSKDELEKLRSSLSSEDTFRVREAAKHFFTLPAEDKQEYARAVNDSEGYGMTG
;
A
#
# COMPACT_ATOMS: atom_id res chain seq x y z
N MET A 1 -47.89 9.78 19.72
CA MET A 1 -47.30 8.46 19.45
C MET A 1 -45.86 8.70 19.01
N SER A 2 -44.91 8.55 19.93
CA SER A 2 -43.49 8.79 19.65
C SER A 2 -42.85 7.49 19.20
N THR A 3 -42.56 7.37 17.91
CA THR A 3 -41.76 6.26 17.40
C THR A 3 -40.30 6.55 17.70
N LYS A 4 -39.78 5.83 18.69
CA LYS A 4 -38.37 5.70 19.02
C LYS A 4 -37.66 5.09 17.79
N VAL A 5 -36.93 5.91 17.04
CA VAL A 5 -35.92 5.40 16.11
C VAL A 5 -34.91 4.61 16.94
N PRO A 6 -34.59 3.36 16.59
CA PRO A 6 -33.58 2.63 17.32
C PRO A 6 -32.25 3.35 17.09
N LEU A 7 -31.63 3.78 18.20
CA LEU A 7 -30.20 4.05 18.24
C LEU A 7 -29.51 2.84 17.62
N PHE A 8 -28.71 3.07 16.58
CA PHE A 8 -27.71 2.13 16.10
C PHE A 8 -26.71 1.89 17.23
N SER A 9 -27.07 0.99 18.13
CA SER A 9 -26.20 0.38 19.12
C SER A 9 -25.92 -1.02 18.61
N GLU A 10 -24.71 -1.27 18.12
CA GLU A 10 -23.67 -1.80 18.99
C GLU A 10 -22.47 -2.24 18.13
N LYS A 11 -21.28 -1.81 18.56
CA LYS A 11 -19.96 -2.32 18.16
C LYS A 11 -19.71 -2.36 16.66
N ASN A 12 -19.08 -1.29 16.17
CA ASN A 12 -18.02 -1.47 15.19
C ASN A 12 -17.00 -2.39 15.87
N SER A 13 -17.14 -3.71 15.67
CA SER A 13 -16.15 -4.67 16.12
C SER A 13 -14.83 -4.14 15.62
N LEU A 14 -13.86 -3.94 16.52
CA LEU A 14 -12.46 -3.70 16.17
C LEU A 14 -12.02 -4.91 15.35
N SER A 15 -12.37 -4.90 14.07
CA SER A 15 -12.06 -5.99 13.18
C SER A 15 -10.55 -5.87 13.06
N LYS A 16 -9.84 -6.84 13.66
CA LYS A 16 -8.37 -6.90 13.68
C LYS A 16 -7.83 -6.46 12.32
N SER A 17 -6.84 -5.57 12.33
CA SER A 17 -6.24 -5.08 11.09
C SER A 17 -5.57 -6.25 10.35
N LEU A 18 -5.38 -6.12 9.03
CA LEU A 18 -4.61 -7.12 8.27
C LEU A 18 -3.20 -7.30 8.81
N GLN A 19 -2.60 -6.20 9.31
CA GLN A 19 -1.29 -6.25 9.97
C GLN A 19 -1.34 -7.12 11.22
N ASP A 20 -2.36 -6.98 12.06
CA ASP A 20 -2.50 -7.80 13.27
C ASP A 20 -2.76 -9.27 12.93
N LEU A 21 -3.64 -9.54 11.96
CA LEU A 21 -3.90 -10.91 11.49
C LEU A 21 -2.60 -11.57 11.00
N SER A 22 -1.77 -10.83 10.26
CA SER A 22 -0.48 -11.31 9.77
C SER A 22 0.55 -11.54 10.88
N ILE A 23 0.65 -10.64 11.86
CA ILE A 23 1.62 -10.75 12.96
C ILE A 23 1.28 -11.96 13.84
N ASN A 24 -0.01 -12.21 14.07
CA ASN A 24 -0.46 -13.30 14.94
C ASN A 24 -0.60 -14.65 14.21
N GLY A 25 -0.44 -14.68 12.88
CA GLY A 25 -0.63 -15.89 12.08
C GLY A 25 -2.08 -16.36 12.01
N ASP A 26 -3.04 -15.44 12.16
CA ASP A 26 -4.47 -15.73 12.04
C ASP A 26 -4.83 -16.08 10.57
N GLU A 27 -5.79 -16.99 10.36
CA GLU A 27 -6.24 -17.35 9.01
C GLU A 27 -6.92 -16.15 8.31
N PRO A 28 -6.65 -15.91 7.00
CA PRO A 28 -7.29 -14.82 6.27
C PRO A 28 -8.81 -15.04 6.20
N ARG A 29 -9.57 -13.97 6.45
CA ARG A 29 -11.04 -14.00 6.34
C ARG A 29 -11.49 -14.39 4.92
N PRO A 30 -12.67 -15.02 4.74
CA PRO A 30 -13.16 -15.46 3.43
C PRO A 30 -13.20 -14.35 2.37
N GLN A 31 -13.41 -13.09 2.78
CA GLN A 31 -13.40 -11.92 1.90
C GLN A 31 -12.05 -11.64 1.21
N TYR A 32 -10.94 -12.21 1.71
CA TYR A 32 -9.61 -12.10 1.12
C TYR A 32 -9.22 -13.31 0.26
N ILE A 33 -10.06 -14.35 0.19
CA ILE A 33 -9.79 -15.58 -0.57
C ILE A 33 -10.29 -15.40 -2.01
N VAL A 34 -9.36 -15.28 -2.95
CA VAL A 34 -9.67 -15.21 -4.39
C VAL A 34 -9.80 -16.62 -4.95
N LYS A 35 -11.00 -17.01 -5.39
CA LYS A 35 -11.28 -18.36 -5.90
C LYS A 35 -10.69 -18.64 -7.29
N GLU A 36 -10.57 -17.60 -8.13
CA GLU A 36 -10.08 -17.70 -9.51
C GLU A 36 -9.26 -16.45 -9.87
N SER A 37 -7.93 -16.52 -9.97
CA SER A 37 -7.09 -15.40 -10.40
C SER A 37 -6.74 -15.52 -11.89
N LYS A 38 -7.04 -14.47 -12.67
CA LYS A 38 -6.53 -14.36 -14.06
C LYS A 38 -5.05 -13.97 -14.13
N PHE A 39 -4.45 -13.59 -13.00
CA PHE A 39 -3.01 -13.33 -12.88
C PHE A 39 -2.30 -14.65 -12.56
N GLY A 40 -1.31 -14.96 -13.40
CA GLY A 40 -0.73 -16.29 -13.59
C GLY A 40 0.09 -16.86 -12.42
N SER A 41 0.38 -18.15 -12.57
CA SER A 41 1.24 -18.94 -11.68
C SER A 41 2.57 -18.25 -11.37
N LYS A 42 3.11 -18.48 -10.18
CA LYS A 42 4.41 -17.97 -9.70
C LYS A 42 5.59 -18.33 -10.61
N ASP A 43 5.41 -19.22 -11.59
CA ASP A 43 6.47 -19.70 -12.48
C ASP A 43 6.62 -18.88 -13.76
N THR A 44 5.70 -17.97 -14.07
CA THR A 44 5.95 -16.97 -15.11
C THR A 44 6.69 -15.80 -14.50
N SER A 45 8.02 -15.86 -14.54
CA SER A 45 8.90 -14.69 -14.38
C SER A 45 8.24 -13.53 -15.11
N ALA A 46 7.74 -12.55 -14.35
CA ALA A 46 7.40 -11.25 -14.90
C ALA A 46 8.57 -10.84 -15.79
N LEU A 47 8.25 -10.40 -17.02
CA LEU A 47 9.21 -9.98 -18.03
C LEU A 47 10.41 -9.31 -17.37
N SER A 48 11.56 -10.01 -17.34
CA SER A 48 12.78 -9.55 -16.67
C SER A 48 13.35 -8.39 -17.49
N ILE A 49 12.76 -7.21 -17.35
CA ILE A 49 13.29 -5.98 -17.96
C ILE A 49 14.61 -5.68 -17.24
N PRO A 50 15.74 -5.62 -17.95
CA PRO A 50 17.03 -5.34 -17.34
C PRO A 50 17.06 -3.90 -16.80
N ILE A 51 17.54 -3.74 -15.56
CA ILE A 51 17.71 -2.44 -14.91
C ILE A 51 18.86 -1.69 -15.63
N PRO A 52 18.66 -0.43 -16.07
CA PRO A 52 19.66 0.31 -16.85
C PRO A 52 20.88 0.76 -16.01
N ILE A 53 22.07 0.77 -16.63
CA ILE A 53 23.33 1.25 -16.05
C ILE A 53 23.69 2.61 -16.70
N ILE A 54 24.05 3.60 -15.88
CA ILE A 54 24.30 4.99 -16.31
C ILE A 54 25.71 5.44 -15.88
N ASP A 55 26.50 5.96 -16.81
CA ASP A 55 27.81 6.57 -16.56
C ASP A 55 27.66 8.08 -16.26
N VAL A 56 27.81 8.42 -14.98
CA VAL A 56 27.62 9.78 -14.46
C VAL A 56 28.65 10.78 -15.01
N SER A 57 29.87 10.33 -15.34
CA SER A 57 30.94 11.21 -15.83
C SER A 57 30.64 11.80 -17.20
N LEU A 58 29.75 11.14 -17.95
CA LEU A 58 29.40 11.48 -19.31
C LEU A 58 28.09 12.27 -19.41
N LEU A 59 27.33 12.49 -18.33
CA LEU A 59 26.02 13.15 -18.40
C LEU A 59 26.04 14.56 -19.02
N SER A 60 27.16 15.27 -18.92
CA SER A 60 27.32 16.63 -19.48
C SER A 60 27.75 16.65 -20.94
N TYR A 61 28.25 15.53 -21.47
CA TYR A 61 28.88 15.44 -22.80
C TYR A 61 28.24 14.38 -23.69
N SER A 62 27.55 13.40 -23.10
CA SER A 62 26.87 12.30 -23.75
C SER A 62 25.37 12.46 -23.55
N LYS A 63 24.70 12.75 -24.65
CA LYS A 63 23.25 12.75 -24.69
C LYS A 63 22.69 11.37 -24.37
N ASP A 64 23.38 10.30 -24.74
CA ASP A 64 22.90 8.92 -24.54
C ASP A 64 22.86 8.53 -23.06
N GLU A 65 23.87 8.92 -22.27
CA GLU A 65 23.87 8.67 -20.82
C GLU A 65 22.82 9.51 -20.10
N LEU A 66 22.62 10.76 -20.56
CA LEU A 66 21.54 11.62 -20.05
C LEU A 66 20.15 11.06 -20.40
N GLU A 67 19.98 10.49 -21.59
CA GLU A 67 18.73 9.87 -22.01
C GLU A 67 18.49 8.52 -21.30
N LYS A 68 19.53 7.73 -20.98
CA LYS A 68 19.39 6.54 -20.11
C LYS A 68 18.96 6.90 -18.70
N LEU A 69 19.57 7.94 -18.12
CA LEU A 69 19.20 8.46 -16.80
C LEU A 69 17.75 8.98 -16.79
N ARG A 70 17.37 9.75 -17.81
CA ARG A 70 15.97 10.20 -17.97
C ARG A 70 15.02 9.03 -18.17
N SER A 71 15.43 7.99 -18.90
CA SER A 71 14.63 6.79 -19.11
C SER A 71 14.51 5.93 -17.85
N SER A 72 15.52 5.92 -16.98
CA SER A 72 15.51 5.16 -15.72
C SER A 72 14.79 5.91 -14.60
N LEU A 73 15.06 7.22 -14.45
CA LEU A 73 14.43 8.10 -13.47
C LEU A 73 13.04 8.57 -13.91
N SER A 74 12.66 8.32 -15.16
CA SER A 74 11.25 8.27 -15.56
C SER A 74 10.48 7.30 -14.66
N SER A 75 11.15 6.34 -14.02
CA SER A 75 10.67 5.72 -12.79
C SER A 75 11.45 6.29 -11.62
N GLU A 76 10.78 6.69 -10.53
CA GLU A 76 11.35 6.70 -9.17
C GLU A 76 11.72 8.04 -8.50
N ASP A 77 10.70 8.82 -8.15
CA ASP A 77 10.60 9.59 -6.89
C ASP A 77 10.24 8.68 -5.67
N THR A 78 10.28 7.35 -5.82
CA THR A 78 9.56 6.39 -4.97
C THR A 78 10.29 5.91 -3.70
N PHE A 79 11.58 6.20 -3.50
CA PHE A 79 12.32 5.63 -2.35
C PHE A 79 12.12 6.34 -1.01
N ARG A 80 11.95 7.67 -0.97
CA ARG A 80 11.80 8.40 0.32
C ARG A 80 10.46 8.12 0.99
N VAL A 81 9.41 7.91 0.19
CA VAL A 81 8.08 7.54 0.67
C VAL A 81 8.09 6.15 1.32
N ARG A 82 8.89 5.21 0.79
CA ARG A 82 9.00 3.86 1.33
C ARG A 82 9.47 3.85 2.78
N GLU A 83 10.52 4.59 3.11
CA GLU A 83 11.06 4.62 4.48
C GLU A 83 10.09 5.32 5.44
N ALA A 84 9.47 6.42 5.01
CA ALA A 84 8.42 7.08 5.79
C ALA A 84 7.23 6.14 6.08
N ALA A 85 6.79 5.38 5.08
CA ALA A 85 5.72 4.40 5.24
C ALA A 85 6.10 3.29 6.22
N LYS A 86 7.30 2.73 6.14
CA LYS A 86 7.75 1.72 7.12
C LYS A 86 7.66 2.23 8.55
N HIS A 87 8.19 3.44 8.81
CA HIS A 87 8.12 4.05 10.13
C HIS A 87 6.67 4.22 10.59
N PHE A 88 5.80 4.74 9.73
CA PHE A 88 4.38 4.89 10.06
C PHE A 88 3.72 3.55 10.45
N PHE A 89 3.95 2.48 9.69
CA PHE A 89 3.35 1.17 9.99
C PHE A 89 3.94 0.46 11.21
N THR A 90 5.09 0.92 11.74
CA THR A 90 5.62 0.45 13.03
C THR A 90 4.98 1.13 14.23
N LEU A 91 4.24 2.23 14.04
CA LEU A 91 3.52 2.88 15.12
C LEU A 91 2.45 1.95 15.73
N PRO A 92 2.14 2.12 17.03
CA PRO A 92 0.99 1.50 17.69
C PRO A 92 -0.32 1.68 16.90
N ALA A 93 -1.27 0.78 17.12
CA ALA A 93 -2.55 0.85 16.42
C ALA A 93 -3.32 2.13 16.77
N GLU A 94 -3.23 2.57 18.02
CA GLU A 94 -3.86 3.76 18.56
C GLU A 94 -3.37 5.02 17.82
N ASP A 95 -2.04 5.17 17.72
CA ASP A 95 -1.40 6.31 17.04
C ASP A 95 -1.77 6.35 15.54
N LYS A 96 -1.83 5.19 14.87
CA LYS A 96 -2.26 5.12 13.47
C LYS A 96 -3.75 5.44 13.31
N GLN A 97 -4.57 5.10 14.31
CA GLN A 97 -6.02 5.33 14.30
C GLN A 97 -6.38 6.81 14.48
N GLU A 98 -5.50 7.65 15.02
CA GLU A 98 -5.68 9.12 15.00
C GLU A 98 -5.75 9.68 13.58
N TYR A 99 -5.09 9.00 12.63
CA TYR A 99 -5.14 9.33 11.21
C TYR A 99 -6.27 8.60 10.48
N ALA A 100 -7.20 7.96 11.19
CA ALA A 100 -8.27 7.19 10.57
C ALA A 100 -9.10 8.06 9.63
N ARG A 101 -9.39 7.51 8.45
CA ARG A 101 -10.23 8.16 7.45
C ARG A 101 -11.60 8.52 8.04
N ALA A 102 -12.01 9.78 7.91
CA ALA A 102 -13.32 10.25 8.32
C ALA A 102 -14.44 9.79 7.35
N VAL A 103 -15.68 9.77 7.84
CA VAL A 103 -16.85 9.47 7.00
C VAL A 103 -16.94 10.49 5.88
N ASN A 104 -16.95 10.02 4.64
CA ASN A 104 -16.98 10.83 3.42
C ASN A 104 -15.68 11.58 3.10
N ASP A 105 -14.53 11.15 3.65
CA ASP A 105 -13.20 11.68 3.32
C ASP A 105 -12.40 10.71 2.42
N SER A 106 -11.57 11.25 1.53
CA SER A 106 -10.67 10.52 0.65
C SER A 106 -9.30 10.21 1.29
N GLU A 107 -8.94 10.91 2.37
CA GLU A 107 -7.63 10.80 3.03
C GLU A 107 -7.71 10.08 4.39
N GLY A 108 -6.60 9.51 4.83
CA GLY A 108 -6.47 8.85 6.13
C GLY A 108 -6.21 7.33 6.09
N TYR A 109 -5.83 6.81 7.26
CA TYR A 109 -5.51 5.43 7.58
C TYR A 109 -6.77 4.53 7.62
N GLY A 110 -6.63 3.29 7.17
CA GLY A 110 -7.70 2.29 7.17
C GLY A 110 -8.25 1.98 5.77
N MET A 111 -8.97 0.86 5.68
CA MET A 111 -9.64 0.42 4.46
C MET A 111 -11.10 0.85 4.51
N THR A 112 -11.62 1.42 3.42
CA THR A 112 -13.04 1.74 3.29
C THR A 112 -13.85 0.44 3.31
N GLY A 113 -14.90 0.39 4.14
CA GLY A 113 -15.96 -0.62 4.07
C GLY A 113 -17.09 -0.15 3.17
#